data_AF-A0A1F2T9A7-F1
#
_entry.id   AF-A0A1F2T9A7-F1
#
_cell.length_a   1.000
_cell.length_b   1.000
_cell.length_c   1.000
_cell.angle_alpha   90.00
_cell.angle_beta   90.00
_cell.angle_gamma   90.00
#
_symmetry.space_group_name_H-M   'P 1'
#
loop_
_entity.id
_entity.type
_entity.pdbx_description
1 polymer ?
#
loop_
_entity_poly.entity_id
_entity_poly.type
_entity_poly.pdbx_seq_one_letter_code
_entity_poly.pdbx_strand_id
1 'polypeptide(L)'
;MAETIQHHPLMFTFRDMISGEGFLAGITCSGRALMLHEDDKWWMYGVRPGAIADSGDTAPEAFFHFRNRFKEVLFDIASDFKTFEEFKLGVENFFGERSATDEDEQRWEEAVKAIRSGQLTPEAPFSQLKRQAPEERPTGISVERLDGENKRFMPSDNVPDTCYALPLAA
;
A
#
# COMPACT_ATOMS: atom_id res chain seq x y z
N MET A 1 -10.19 -28.66 11.70
CA MET A 1 -9.92 -28.69 10.24
C MET A 1 -9.20 -27.38 9.96
N ALA A 2 -7.98 -27.42 9.45
CA ALA A 2 -7.24 -26.18 9.16
C ALA A 2 -7.94 -25.49 7.99
N GLU A 3 -8.50 -24.31 8.21
CA GLU A 3 -8.99 -23.47 7.12
C GLU A 3 -7.79 -23.08 6.27
N THR A 4 -7.87 -23.37 4.98
CA THR A 4 -6.81 -22.99 4.03
C THR A 4 -6.94 -21.49 3.80
N ILE A 5 -6.19 -20.69 4.55
CA ILE A 5 -6.16 -19.22 4.38
C ILE A 5 -5.61 -18.91 3.00
N GLN A 6 -6.49 -18.42 2.12
CA GLN A 6 -6.08 -17.95 0.80
C GLN A 6 -5.47 -16.55 0.91
N HIS A 7 -4.21 -16.45 0.50
CA HIS A 7 -3.49 -15.19 0.44
C HIS A 7 -3.64 -14.61 -0.97
N HIS A 8 -4.22 -13.41 -1.05
CA HIS A 8 -4.37 -12.63 -2.28
C HIS A 8 -3.35 -11.49 -2.28
N PRO A 9 -2.25 -11.64 -3.03
CA PRO A 9 -1.19 -10.64 -3.05
C PRO A 9 -1.61 -9.48 -3.96
N LEU A 10 -1.39 -8.26 -3.47
CA LEU A 10 -1.77 -7.01 -4.11
C LEU A 10 -0.59 -6.05 -4.22
N MET A 11 -0.70 -5.13 -5.18
CA MET A 11 0.14 -3.96 -5.27
C MET A 11 -0.72 -2.71 -5.27
N PHE A 12 -0.26 -1.66 -4.63
CA PHE A 12 -0.96 -0.39 -4.59
C PHE A 12 -0.01 0.76 -4.87
N THR A 13 -0.56 1.85 -5.40
CA THR A 13 0.09 3.14 -5.43
C THR A 13 -0.86 4.18 -4.86
N PHE A 14 -0.47 4.75 -3.72
CA PHE A 14 -1.17 5.84 -3.06
C PHE A 14 -0.47 7.16 -3.34
N ARG A 15 -1.27 8.21 -3.54
CA ARG A 15 -0.78 9.58 -3.68
C ARG A 15 -1.51 10.47 -2.70
N ASP A 16 -0.75 11.11 -1.82
CA ASP A 16 -1.28 11.98 -0.79
C ASP A 16 -0.61 13.35 -0.80
N MET A 17 -1.37 14.34 -0.36
CA MET A 17 -0.84 15.66 0.01
C MET A 17 -1.04 15.83 1.51
N ILE A 18 0.06 16.07 2.22
CA ILE A 18 0.08 16.22 3.67
C ILE A 18 0.59 17.61 3.99
N SER A 19 -0.21 18.37 4.73
CA SER A 19 0.20 19.65 5.29
C SER A 19 0.86 19.41 6.64
N GLY A 20 2.10 19.86 6.79
CA GLY A 20 2.80 19.89 8.07
C GLY A 20 2.98 21.32 8.58
N GLU A 21 3.79 21.49 9.63
CA GLU A 21 4.09 22.81 10.20
C GLU A 21 4.97 23.64 9.23
N GLY A 22 4.32 24.44 8.38
CA GLY A 22 5.01 25.35 7.45
C GLY A 22 5.55 24.71 6.17
N PHE A 23 5.06 23.52 5.80
CA PHE A 23 5.35 22.88 4.52
C PHE A 23 4.14 22.12 3.95
N LEU A 24 4.13 21.94 2.64
CA LEU A 24 3.19 21.04 1.96
C LEU A 24 4.00 19.91 1.30
N ALA A 25 3.75 18.67 1.70
CA ALA A 25 4.43 17.49 1.17
C ALA A 25 3.50 16.70 0.24
N GLY A 26 4.05 16.29 -0.91
CA GLY A 26 3.44 15.35 -1.83
C GLY A 26 4.10 13.99 -1.65
N ILE A 27 3.29 12.96 -1.44
CA ILE A 27 3.76 11.61 -1.14
C ILE A 27 3.27 10.70 -2.25
N THR A 28 4.17 9.93 -2.84
CA THR A 28 3.81 8.81 -3.70
C THR A 28 4.38 7.54 -3.10
N CYS A 29 3.51 6.62 -2.69
CA CYS A 29 3.87 5.35 -2.10
C CYS A 29 3.43 4.23 -3.02
N SER A 30 4.37 3.43 -3.53
CA SER A 30 4.10 2.18 -4.22
C SER A 30 4.51 1.01 -3.34
N GLY A 31 3.53 0.21 -2.95
CA GLY A 31 3.67 -0.80 -1.91
C GLY A 31 3.09 -2.15 -2.29
N ARG A 32 3.29 -3.11 -1.40
CA ARG A 32 2.78 -4.48 -1.48
C ARG A 32 1.90 -4.75 -0.28
N ALA A 33 0.85 -5.52 -0.50
CA ALA A 33 -0.05 -5.97 0.55
C ALA A 33 -0.51 -7.40 0.30
N LEU A 34 -0.92 -8.07 1.37
CA LEU A 34 -1.60 -9.34 1.38
C LEU A 34 -3.03 -9.12 1.84
N MET A 35 -4.00 -9.60 1.08
CA MET A 35 -5.38 -9.65 1.52
C MET A 35 -5.82 -11.08 1.70
N LEU A 36 -6.53 -11.34 2.78
CA LEU A 36 -6.95 -12.68 3.15
C LEU A 36 -8.27 -12.62 3.92
N HIS A 37 -8.99 -13.75 3.94
CA HIS A 37 -10.24 -13.88 4.64
C HIS A 37 -10.05 -14.79 5.86
N GLU A 38 -10.20 -14.23 7.06
CA GLU A 38 -9.99 -14.87 8.37
C GLU A 38 -11.09 -14.41 9.33
N ASP A 39 -11.63 -15.33 10.13
CA ASP A 39 -12.66 -15.06 11.15
C ASP A 39 -13.87 -14.25 10.63
N ASP A 40 -14.41 -14.64 9.47
CA ASP A 40 -15.51 -13.98 8.77
C ASP A 40 -15.24 -12.51 8.39
N LYS A 41 -13.96 -12.11 8.34
CA LYS A 41 -13.52 -10.77 7.94
C LYS A 41 -12.47 -10.80 6.86
N TRP A 42 -12.47 -9.74 6.07
CA TRP A 42 -11.38 -9.44 5.14
C TRP A 42 -10.31 -8.64 5.87
N TRP A 43 -9.08 -9.12 5.83
CA TRP A 43 -7.92 -8.44 6.37
C TRP A 43 -6.99 -8.03 5.24
N MET A 44 -6.45 -6.82 5.33
CA MET A 44 -5.39 -6.34 4.46
C MET A 44 -4.16 -6.02 5.30
N TYR A 45 -3.09 -6.79 5.07
CA TYR A 45 -1.79 -6.64 5.70
C TYR A 45 -0.84 -5.94 4.74
N GLY A 46 -0.19 -4.89 5.21
CA GLY A 46 0.92 -4.26 4.51
C GLY A 46 2.12 -5.19 4.55
N VAL A 47 2.70 -5.47 3.39
CA VAL A 47 4.00 -6.15 3.28
C VAL A 47 5.08 -5.08 3.22
N ARG A 48 4.80 -4.01 2.44
CA ARG A 48 5.65 -2.83 2.35
C ARG A 48 4.81 -1.57 2.08
N PRO A 49 4.67 -0.65 3.06
CA PRO A 49 5.14 -0.76 4.46
C PRO A 49 4.53 -1.96 5.19
N GLY A 50 5.30 -2.56 6.11
CA GLY A 50 4.88 -3.73 6.91
C GLY A 50 4.03 -3.38 8.14
N ALA A 51 4.08 -2.12 8.58
CA ALA A 51 3.53 -1.66 9.86
C ALA A 51 2.04 -1.29 9.83
N ILE A 52 1.29 -1.71 8.81
CA ILE A 52 -0.15 -1.45 8.70
C ILE A 52 -0.91 -2.76 8.50
N ALA A 53 -1.97 -2.94 9.26
CA ALA A 53 -3.02 -3.90 8.95
C ALA A 53 -4.38 -3.29 9.30
N ASP A 54 -5.41 -3.62 8.52
CA ASP A 54 -6.78 -3.29 8.86
C ASP A 54 -7.78 -4.29 8.26
N SER A 55 -9.01 -4.30 8.76
CA SER A 55 -10.05 -5.26 8.38
C SER A 55 -11.38 -4.62 7.98
N GLY A 56 -12.21 -5.36 7.27
CA GLY A 56 -13.58 -4.97 6.93
C GLY A 56 -14.47 -6.19 6.69
N ASP A 57 -15.78 -5.96 6.59
CA ASP A 57 -16.75 -7.02 6.29
C ASP A 57 -16.67 -7.44 4.82
N THR A 58 -16.09 -6.60 3.96
CA THR A 58 -15.82 -6.88 2.56
C THR A 58 -14.39 -6.51 2.17
N ALA A 59 -13.85 -7.14 1.13
CA ALA A 59 -12.51 -6.80 0.62
C ALA A 59 -12.34 -5.30 0.24
N PRO A 60 -13.32 -4.65 -0.42
CA PRO A 60 -13.26 -3.21 -0.67
C PRO A 60 -13.25 -2.36 0.60
N GLU A 61 -13.96 -2.78 1.64
CA GLU A 61 -13.98 -2.09 2.93
C GLU A 61 -12.64 -2.25 3.66
N ALA A 62 -12.08 -3.46 3.69
CA ALA A 62 -10.74 -3.69 4.25
C ALA A 62 -9.68 -2.83 3.56
N PHE A 63 -9.75 -2.72 2.22
CA PHE A 63 -8.87 -1.81 1.46
C PHE A 63 -9.08 -0.34 1.84
N PHE A 64 -10.33 0.10 2.00
CA PHE A 64 -10.65 1.46 2.40
C PHE A 64 -10.11 1.79 3.80
N HIS A 65 -10.30 0.89 4.77
CA HIS A 65 -9.76 1.05 6.12
C HIS A 65 -8.22 1.06 6.11
N PHE A 66 -7.58 0.13 5.41
CA PHE A 66 -6.13 0.11 5.22
C PHE A 66 -5.59 1.43 4.63
N ARG A 67 -6.28 1.97 3.62
CA ARG A 67 -5.93 3.26 2.99
C ARG A 67 -6.06 4.44 3.95
N ASN A 68 -7.11 4.46 4.77
CA ASN A 68 -7.30 5.48 5.79
C ASN A 68 -6.24 5.37 6.88
N ARG A 69 -5.92 4.15 7.32
CA ARG A 69 -4.88 3.89 8.30
C ARG A 69 -3.51 4.36 7.83
N PHE A 70 -3.18 4.12 6.56
CA PHE A 70 -1.98 4.69 5.94
C PHE A 70 -1.95 6.22 6.04
N LYS A 71 -3.09 6.87 5.78
CA LYS A 71 -3.20 8.33 5.85
C LYS A 71 -3.07 8.87 7.27
N GLU A 72 -3.68 8.20 8.25
CA GLU A 72 -3.57 8.54 9.67
C GLU A 72 -2.12 8.50 10.14
N VAL A 73 -1.37 7.45 9.77
CA VAL A 73 0.06 7.37 10.11
C VAL A 73 0.83 8.55 9.52
N LEU A 74 0.54 8.96 8.28
CA LEU A 74 1.17 10.15 7.70
C LEU A 74 0.83 11.44 8.45
N PHE A 75 -0.38 11.55 9.00
CA PHE A 75 -0.78 12.69 9.84
C PHE A 75 -0.09 12.68 11.20
N ASP A 76 0.08 11.51 11.81
CA ASP A 76 0.82 11.36 13.07
C ASP A 76 2.28 11.77 12.87
N ILE A 77 2.93 11.28 11.80
CA ILE A 77 4.30 11.67 11.41
C ILE A 77 4.38 13.18 11.16
N ALA A 78 3.42 13.78 10.47
CA ALA A 78 3.38 15.23 10.23
C ALA A 78 3.20 16.06 11.51
N SER A 79 2.55 15.49 12.53
CA SER A 79 2.33 16.12 13.83
C SER A 79 3.56 16.01 14.73
N ASP A 80 4.34 14.95 14.60
CA ASP A 80 5.54 14.69 15.38
C ASP A 80 6.77 15.49 14.90
N PHE A 81 6.80 15.86 13.61
CA PHE A 81 7.95 16.52 12.99
C PHE A 81 7.67 17.96 12.55
N LYS A 82 8.59 18.88 12.87
CA LYS A 82 8.41 20.33 12.65
C LYS A 82 8.98 20.84 11.34
N THR A 83 9.79 20.03 10.68
CA THR A 83 10.44 20.39 9.42
C THR A 83 10.14 19.36 8.34
N PHE A 84 10.18 19.80 7.08
CA PHE A 84 9.98 18.92 5.92
C PHE A 84 10.99 17.77 5.89
N GLU A 85 12.27 18.02 6.25
CA GLU A 85 13.31 16.99 6.20
C GLU A 85 13.10 15.91 7.27
N GLU A 86 12.70 16.31 8.49
CA GLU A 86 12.35 15.36 9.54
C GLU A 86 11.10 14.54 9.17
N PHE A 87 10.08 15.20 8.62
CA PHE A 87 8.89 14.54 8.11
C PHE A 87 9.22 13.51 7.02
N LYS A 88 10.01 13.92 6.03
CA LYS A 88 10.47 13.04 4.95
C LYS A 88 11.19 11.82 5.50
N LEU A 89 12.13 12.01 6.42
CA LEU A 89 12.85 10.92 7.06
C LEU A 89 11.89 9.99 7.83
N GLY A 90 10.92 10.54 8.55
CA GLY A 90 9.88 9.77 9.25
C GLY A 90 9.06 8.89 8.30
N VAL A 91 8.62 9.45 7.18
CA VAL A 91 7.88 8.73 6.14
C VAL A 91 8.73 7.65 5.46
N GLU A 92 10.00 7.94 5.16
CA GLU A 92 10.94 6.98 4.60
C GLU A 92 11.25 5.84 5.58
N ASN A 93 11.39 6.13 6.87
CA ASN A 93 11.57 5.14 7.93
C ASN A 93 10.33 4.26 8.05
N PHE A 94 9.13 4.86 8.10
CA PHE A 94 7.87 4.13 8.14
C PHE A 94 7.72 3.18 6.93
N PHE A 95 8.10 3.63 5.73
CA PHE A 95 8.11 2.77 4.55
C PHE A 95 9.15 1.65 4.62
N GLY A 96 10.28 1.92 5.28
CA GLY A 96 11.37 0.98 5.52
C GLY A 96 11.10 -0.03 6.63
N GLU A 97 10.10 0.21 7.49
CA GLU A 97 9.68 -0.73 8.52
C GLU A 97 9.19 -2.03 7.89
N ARG A 98 9.97 -3.08 8.10
CA ARG A 98 9.63 -4.45 7.74
C ARG A 98 8.80 -5.08 8.85
N SER A 99 7.94 -6.01 8.47
CA SER A 99 7.37 -6.96 9.43
C SER A 99 8.52 -7.68 10.14
N ALA A 100 8.41 -7.85 11.46
CA ALA A 100 9.52 -8.24 12.34
C ALA A 100 10.20 -9.58 11.99
N THR A 101 9.60 -10.39 11.12
CA THR A 101 10.10 -11.73 10.75
C THR A 101 10.32 -11.95 9.25
N ASP A 102 10.21 -10.92 8.38
CA ASP A 102 10.23 -11.05 6.90
C ASP A 102 9.17 -12.04 6.34
N GLU A 103 8.31 -12.61 7.20
CA GLU A 103 7.33 -13.65 6.85
C GLU A 103 6.29 -13.16 5.86
N ASP A 104 5.86 -11.89 5.97
CA ASP A 104 4.84 -11.33 5.08
C ASP A 104 5.35 -11.16 3.65
N GLU A 105 6.65 -10.85 3.47
CA GLU A 105 7.27 -10.80 2.14
C GLU A 105 7.33 -12.21 1.53
N GLN A 106 7.70 -13.20 2.33
CA GLN A 106 7.72 -14.60 1.89
C GLN A 106 6.32 -15.09 1.51
N ARG A 107 5.31 -14.84 2.34
CA ARG A 107 3.90 -15.19 2.04
C ARG A 107 3.41 -14.48 0.78
N TRP A 108 3.82 -13.23 0.56
CA TRP A 108 3.49 -12.49 -0.65
C TRP A 108 4.13 -13.13 -1.89
N GLU A 109 5.42 -13.47 -1.84
CA GLU A 109 6.11 -14.16 -2.94
C GLU A 109 5.52 -15.55 -3.24
N GLU A 110 5.18 -16.31 -2.21
CA GLU A 110 4.54 -17.63 -2.34
C GLU A 110 3.17 -17.51 -3.02
N ALA A 111 2.37 -16.53 -2.60
CA ALA A 111 1.08 -16.27 -3.21
C ALA A 111 1.23 -15.80 -4.68
N VAL A 112 2.25 -14.99 -5.00
CA VAL A 112 2.57 -14.61 -6.39
C VAL A 112 2.92 -15.85 -7.22
N LYS A 113 3.75 -16.75 -6.69
CA LYS A 113 4.12 -18.02 -7.35
C LYS A 113 2.90 -18.92 -7.57
N ALA A 114 1.98 -18.99 -6.61
CA ALA A 114 0.75 -19.75 -6.72
C ALA A 114 -0.18 -19.22 -7.83
N ILE A 115 -0.30 -17.89 -7.96
CA ILE A 115 -1.06 -17.27 -9.06
C ILE A 115 -0.38 -17.50 -10.40
N ARG A 116 0.95 -17.31 -10.48
CA ARG A 116 1.73 -17.50 -11.72
C ARG A 116 1.70 -18.94 -12.24
N SER A 117 1.70 -19.93 -11.33
CA SER A 117 1.62 -21.35 -11.68
C SER A 117 0.21 -21.85 -11.96
N GLY A 118 -0.82 -20.98 -11.83
CA GLY A 118 -2.22 -21.35 -12.01
C GLY A 118 -2.79 -22.19 -10.87
N GLN A 119 -2.07 -22.34 -9.75
CA GLN A 119 -2.55 -23.05 -8.56
C GLN A 119 -3.63 -22.27 -7.81
N LEU A 120 -3.61 -20.94 -7.90
CA LEU A 120 -4.59 -20.06 -7.26
C LEU A 120 -5.28 -19.20 -8.33
N THR A 121 -6.60 -19.33 -8.43
CA THR A 121 -7.41 -18.46 -9.28
C THR A 121 -7.92 -17.30 -8.43
N PRO A 122 -7.69 -16.03 -8.82
CA PRO A 122 -8.20 -14.89 -8.06
C PRO A 122 -9.72 -14.95 -7.95
N GLU A 123 -10.23 -14.98 -6.72
CA GLU A 123 -11.66 -14.92 -6.45
C GLU A 123 -12.24 -13.55 -6.83
N ALA A 124 -13.55 -13.45 -7.01
CA ALA A 124 -14.21 -12.14 -7.04
C ALA A 124 -14.15 -11.59 -5.60
N PRO A 125 -13.55 -10.40 -5.34
CA PRO A 125 -13.46 -9.20 -6.19
C PRO A 125 -12.14 -8.96 -6.94
N PHE A 126 -11.08 -9.74 -6.68
CA PHE A 126 -9.74 -9.52 -7.24
C PHE A 126 -9.64 -9.79 -8.73
N SER A 127 -10.55 -10.61 -9.28
CA SER A 127 -10.63 -10.91 -10.70
C SER A 127 -10.90 -9.68 -11.58
N GLN A 128 -11.48 -8.61 -11.02
CA GLN A 128 -11.82 -7.36 -11.73
C GLN A 128 -10.69 -6.33 -11.73
N LEU A 129 -9.64 -6.52 -10.93
CA LEU A 129 -8.53 -5.58 -10.82
C LEU A 129 -7.60 -5.70 -12.03
N LYS A 130 -7.01 -4.56 -12.43
CA LYS A 130 -5.99 -4.53 -13.49
C LYS A 130 -4.78 -5.33 -13.02
N ARG A 131 -4.39 -6.31 -13.82
CA ARG A 131 -3.26 -7.20 -13.56
C ARG A 131 -1.96 -6.56 -14.03
N GLN A 132 -0.95 -6.47 -13.16
CA GLN A 132 0.39 -5.95 -13.49
C GLN A 132 1.50 -6.77 -12.85
N ALA A 133 2.63 -6.89 -13.54
CA ALA A 133 3.77 -7.62 -13.05
C ALA A 133 4.50 -6.82 -11.94
N PRO A 134 4.92 -7.47 -10.83
CA PRO A 134 5.75 -6.86 -9.78
C PRO A 134 6.97 -6.10 -10.30
N GLU A 135 7.57 -6.62 -11.37
CA GLU A 135 8.80 -6.10 -11.95
C GLU A 135 8.57 -4.78 -12.70
N GLU A 136 7.35 -4.50 -13.15
CA GLU A 136 6.98 -3.25 -13.83
C GLU A 136 6.71 -2.10 -12.85
N ARG A 137 6.50 -2.42 -11.56
CA ARG A 137 6.14 -1.47 -10.50
C ARG A 137 6.96 -1.80 -9.23
N PRO A 138 8.24 -1.40 -9.17
CA PRO A 138 9.02 -1.58 -7.97
C PRO A 138 8.40 -0.82 -6.79
N THR A 139 8.51 -1.41 -5.59
CA THR A 139 8.09 -0.75 -4.36
C THR A 139 8.99 0.45 -4.08
N GLY A 140 8.42 1.57 -3.67
CA GLY A 140 9.17 2.75 -3.31
C GLY A 140 8.27 3.84 -2.75
N ILE A 141 8.88 4.75 -2.00
CA ILE A 141 8.23 5.96 -1.53
C ILE A 141 9.01 7.18 -2.01
N SER A 142 8.30 8.21 -2.44
CA SER A 142 8.86 9.53 -2.70
C SER A 142 8.10 10.57 -1.92
N VAL A 143 8.85 11.49 -1.30
CA VAL A 143 8.33 12.63 -0.56
C VAL A 143 8.92 13.89 -1.16
N GLU A 144 8.06 14.72 -1.73
CA GLU A 144 8.44 15.97 -2.38
C GLU A 144 7.85 17.17 -1.67
N ARG A 145 8.61 18.24 -1.55
CA ARG A 145 8.08 19.53 -1.13
C ARG A 145 7.30 20.17 -2.27
N LEU A 146 6.08 20.62 -1.99
CA LEU A 146 5.16 21.17 -2.99
C LEU A 146 5.02 22.68 -2.92
N ASP A 147 5.23 23.29 -1.75
CA ASP A 147 5.10 24.73 -1.48
C ASP A 147 6.36 25.56 -1.83
N GLY A 148 7.28 25.01 -2.62
CA GLY A 148 8.48 25.73 -3.07
C GLY A 148 8.19 26.83 -4.10
N GLU A 149 9.03 27.87 -4.11
CA GLU A 149 8.95 28.94 -5.11
C GLU A 149 9.03 28.35 -6.53
N ASN A 150 8.00 28.56 -7.34
CA ASN A 150 7.80 28.12 -8.74
C ASN A 150 7.02 26.82 -9.02
N LYS A 151 6.39 26.16 -8.04
CA LYS A 151 5.47 25.04 -8.34
C LYS A 151 4.06 25.55 -8.65
N ARG A 152 3.62 25.44 -9.91
CA ARG A 152 2.28 25.83 -10.35
C ARG A 152 1.40 24.59 -10.47
N PHE A 153 0.41 24.47 -9.59
CA PHE A 153 -0.55 23.36 -9.61
C PHE A 153 -1.59 23.53 -10.72
N MET A 154 -1.90 22.43 -11.39
CA MET A 154 -2.88 22.31 -12.46
C MET A 154 -3.88 21.21 -12.13
N PRO A 155 -5.13 21.28 -12.63
CA PRO A 155 -6.10 20.19 -12.45
C PRO A 155 -5.61 18.83 -12.96
N SER A 156 -4.68 18.82 -13.92
CA SER A 156 -4.01 17.62 -14.45
C SER A 156 -3.09 16.93 -13.45
N ASP A 157 -2.71 17.60 -12.36
CA ASP A 157 -1.86 17.03 -11.31
C ASP A 157 -2.65 16.14 -10.34
N ASN A 158 -3.99 16.21 -10.39
CA ASN A 158 -4.85 15.29 -9.66
C ASN A 158 -4.75 13.90 -10.28
N VAL A 159 -4.21 12.94 -9.52
CA VAL A 159 -4.10 11.55 -9.95
C VAL A 159 -4.82 10.66 -8.94
N PRO A 160 -5.76 9.81 -9.37
CA PRO A 160 -6.44 8.90 -8.47
C PRO A 160 -5.48 7.84 -7.92
N ASP A 161 -5.80 7.34 -6.73
CA ASP A 161 -5.14 6.14 -6.20
C ASP A 161 -5.35 4.97 -7.16
N THR A 162 -4.33 4.11 -7.26
CA THR A 162 -4.37 2.95 -8.15
C THR A 162 -4.06 1.70 -7.36
N CYS A 163 -4.98 0.73 -7.39
CA CYS A 163 -4.78 -0.61 -6.86
C CYS A 163 -4.69 -1.59 -8.04
N TYR A 164 -3.69 -2.45 -8.01
CA TYR A 164 -3.46 -3.47 -9.03
C TYR A 164 -3.53 -4.85 -8.39
N ALA A 165 -4.20 -5.78 -9.06
CA ALA A 165 -3.97 -7.19 -8.80
C ALA A 165 -2.67 -7.61 -9.50
N LEU A 166 -2.07 -8.68 -9.01
CA LEU A 166 -0.88 -9.27 -9.60
C LEU A 166 -1.18 -9.98 -10.94
N PRO A 167 -0.15 -10.26 -11.77
CA PRO A 167 -0.32 -10.47 -13.20
C PRO A 167 -1.10 -11.76 -13.52
N LEU A 168 -1.66 -11.83 -14.73
CA LEU A 168 -2.06 -13.10 -15.33
C LEU A 168 -0.83 -14.02 -15.39
N ALA A 169 -1.05 -15.31 -15.15
CA ALA A 169 -0.07 -16.35 -15.44
C ALA A 169 0.58 -16.11 -16.82
N ALA A 170 1.91 -16.29 -16.88
CA ALA A 170 2.65 -16.27 -18.13
C ALA A 170 2.25 -17.46 -19.02
#